data_AF-A0A0M0L6T9-F1
#
_entry.id   AF-A0A0M0L6T9-F1
#
_cell.length_a   1.000
_cell.length_b   1.000
_cell.length_c   1.000
_cell.angle_alpha   90.00
_cell.angle_beta   90.00
_cell.angle_gamma   90.00
#
_symmetry.space_group_name_H-M   'P 1'
#
loop_
_entity.id
_entity.type
_entity.pdbx_description
1 polymer ?
#
loop_
_entity_poly.entity_id
_entity_poly.type
_entity_poly.pdbx_seq_one_letter_code
_entity_poly.pdbx_strand_id
1 'polypeptide(L)'
;MISSSYEVNKKETLPLLVTMILIGMGVATFFLRGPDMNLWIPIWIYAVVDFGFVITFVWSFFVKVKSMKWFTVFLNVLCLGVTTTLLFFLLLAVGLSGPN
;
A
#
# COMPACT_ATOMS: atom_id res chain seq x y z
N MET A 1 -20.66 34.91 4.32
CA MET A 1 -19.32 34.47 4.75
C MET A 1 -19.39 32.97 5.01
N ILE A 2 -19.20 32.16 3.97
CA ILE A 2 -19.32 30.69 4.03
C ILE A 2 -17.90 30.15 4.15
N SER A 3 -17.40 29.98 5.37
CA SER A 3 -16.11 29.32 5.59
C SER A 3 -16.09 28.54 6.91
N SER A 4 -17.21 27.92 7.26
CA SER A 4 -17.32 27.09 8.46
C SER A 4 -17.41 25.61 8.05
N SER A 5 -16.59 24.80 8.73
CA SER A 5 -16.78 23.35 8.93
C SER A 5 -16.17 22.37 7.92
N TYR A 6 -14.89 22.54 7.56
CA TYR A 6 -14.04 21.38 7.21
C TYR A 6 -12.83 21.32 8.15
N GLU A 7 -13.09 21.19 9.45
CA GLU A 7 -12.06 20.63 10.32
C GLU A 7 -11.97 19.13 10.02
N VAL A 8 -11.23 18.82 8.96
CA VAL A 8 -10.86 17.45 8.62
C VAL A 8 -10.15 16.89 9.84
N ASN A 9 -10.82 15.98 10.55
CA ASN A 9 -10.30 15.40 11.76
C ASN A 9 -9.06 14.57 11.39
N LYS A 10 -7.87 15.14 11.60
CA LYS A 10 -6.60 14.58 11.11
C LYS A 10 -6.41 13.11 11.45
N LYS A 11 -6.94 12.68 12.61
CA LYS A 11 -6.88 11.28 13.08
C LYS A 11 -7.69 10.31 12.22
N GLU A 12 -8.74 10.78 11.56
CA GLU A 12 -9.60 9.96 10.70
C GLU A 12 -9.07 9.88 9.27
N THR A 13 -8.28 10.88 8.84
CA THR A 13 -7.68 10.94 7.49
C THR A 13 -6.33 10.25 7.40
N LEU A 14 -5.63 10.07 8.52
CA LEU A 14 -4.31 9.43 8.57
C LEU A 14 -4.28 8.04 7.91
N PRO A 15 -5.21 7.10 8.21
CA PRO A 15 -5.18 5.76 7.59
C PRO A 15 -5.29 5.83 6.06
N LEU A 16 -6.12 6.74 5.55
CA LEU A 16 -6.28 6.96 4.11
C LEU A 16 -5.01 7.56 3.50
N LEU A 17 -4.43 8.58 4.13
CA LEU A 17 -3.21 9.23 3.64
C LEU A 17 -2.02 8.26 3.58
N VAL A 18 -1.85 7.42 4.60
CA VAL A 18 -0.82 6.38 4.59
C VAL A 18 -1.09 5.37 3.48
N THR A 19 -2.35 4.93 3.28
CA THR A 19 -2.72 4.04 2.17
C THR A 19 -2.33 4.65 0.81
N MET A 20 -2.57 5.95 0.61
CA MET A 20 -2.20 6.66 -0.62
C MET A 20 -0.68 6.72 -0.84
N ILE A 21 0.10 6.93 0.23
CA ILE A 21 1.57 6.91 0.16
C ILE A 21 2.08 5.51 -0.20
N LEU A 22 1.52 4.46 0.41
CA LEU A 22 1.88 3.07 0.13
C LEU A 22 1.58 2.67 -1.32
N ILE A 23 0.44 3.11 -1.86
CA ILE A 23 0.12 2.94 -3.28
C ILE A 23 1.18 3.65 -4.13
N GLY A 24 1.53 4.89 -3.80
CA GLY A 24 2.58 5.64 -4.50
C GLY A 24 3.92 4.90 -4.51
N MET A 25 4.33 4.31 -3.39
CA MET A 25 5.54 3.49 -3.31
C MET A 25 5.46 2.25 -4.19
N GLY A 26 4.34 1.51 -4.16
CA GLY A 26 4.14 0.30 -4.97
C GLY A 26 4.03 0.57 -6.47
N VAL A 27 3.66 1.79 -6.88
CA VAL A 27 3.72 2.23 -8.28
C VAL A 27 5.14 2.67 -8.65
N ALA A 28 5.82 3.40 -7.76
CA ALA A 28 7.19 3.88 -8.01
C ALA A 28 8.18 2.73 -8.28
N THR A 29 8.00 1.56 -7.65
CA THR A 29 8.82 0.37 -7.92
C THR A 29 8.80 -0.08 -9.37
N PHE A 30 7.71 0.13 -10.11
CA PHE A 30 7.67 -0.17 -11.54
C PHE A 30 8.54 0.76 -12.37
N PHE A 31 8.60 2.05 -12.00
CA PHE A 31 9.39 3.05 -12.71
C PHE A 31 10.88 3.00 -12.37
N LEU A 32 11.25 2.41 -11.24
CA LEU A 32 12.64 2.26 -10.82
C LEU A 32 13.35 1.07 -11.49
N ARG A 33 12.65 0.27 -12.32
CA ARG A 33 13.21 -0.94 -12.93
C ARG A 33 14.17 -0.62 -14.08
N GLY A 34 15.46 -0.67 -13.79
CA GLY A 34 16.54 -0.70 -14.79
C GLY A 34 16.82 -2.12 -15.31
N PRO A 35 17.57 -2.26 -16.43
CA PRO A 35 17.88 -3.56 -17.05
C PRO A 35 18.63 -4.53 -16.13
N ASP A 36 19.43 -4.02 -15.18
CA ASP A 36 20.24 -4.82 -14.25
C ASP A 36 19.75 -4.76 -12.80
N MET A 37 18.50 -4.32 -12.58
CA MET A 37 18.01 -4.13 -11.22
C MET A 37 17.80 -5.48 -10.52
N ASN A 38 18.48 -5.67 -9.40
CA ASN A 38 18.33 -6.85 -8.55
C ASN A 38 16.86 -6.98 -8.09
N LEU A 39 16.24 -8.13 -8.43
CA LEU A 39 14.85 -8.47 -8.09
C LEU A 39 14.58 -8.48 -6.58
N TRP A 40 15.60 -8.64 -5.74
CA TRP A 40 15.47 -8.55 -4.29
C TRP A 40 15.02 -7.16 -3.81
N ILE A 41 15.39 -6.09 -4.51
CA ILE A 41 15.00 -4.72 -4.13
C ILE A 41 13.48 -4.53 -4.22
N PRO A 42 12.81 -4.77 -5.37
CA PRO A 42 11.37 -4.65 -5.43
C PRO A 42 10.66 -5.65 -4.50
N ILE A 43 11.20 -6.85 -4.28
CA ILE A 43 10.64 -7.82 -3.30
C ILE A 43 10.58 -7.19 -1.91
N TRP A 44 11.68 -6.61 -1.42
CA TRP A 44 11.70 -5.96 -0.11
C TRP A 44 10.74 -4.77 -0.03
N ILE A 45 10.65 -3.96 -1.09
CA ILE A 45 9.73 -2.82 -1.12
C ILE A 45 8.28 -3.31 -1.06
N TYR A 46 7.90 -4.31 -1.87
CA TYR A 46 6.54 -4.87 -1.83
C TYR A 46 6.22 -5.53 -0.49
N ALA A 47 7.17 -6.21 0.14
CA ALA A 47 6.98 -6.77 1.49
C ALA A 47 6.71 -5.67 2.54
N VAL A 48 7.45 -4.55 2.49
CA VAL A 48 7.22 -3.39 3.37
C VAL A 48 5.87 -2.73 3.07
N VAL A 49 5.50 -2.61 1.79
CA VAL A 49 4.21 -2.05 1.37
C VAL A 49 3.05 -2.91 1.87
N ASP A 50 3.13 -4.25 1.73
CA ASP A 50 2.14 -5.19 2.24
C ASP A 50 1.99 -5.07 3.76
N PHE A 51 3.10 -4.99 4.50
CA PHE A 51 3.08 -4.76 5.93
C PHE A 51 2.42 -3.42 6.30
N GLY A 52 2.71 -2.37 5.52
CA GLY A 52 2.06 -1.07 5.65
C GLY A 52 0.53 -1.17 5.47
N PHE A 53 0.06 -1.90 4.45
CA PHE A 53 -1.36 -2.09 4.21
C PHE A 53 -2.05 -2.85 5.34
N VAL A 54 -1.38 -3.82 5.97
CA VAL A 54 -1.91 -4.50 7.17
C VAL A 54 -2.08 -3.51 8.33
N ILE A 55 -1.09 -2.64 8.57
CA ILE A 55 -1.17 -1.64 9.64
C ILE A 55 -2.32 -0.66 9.38
N THR A 56 -2.44 -0.12 8.17
CA THR A 56 -3.51 0.81 7.81
C THR A 56 -4.87 0.14 7.81
N PHE A 57 -4.96 -1.13 7.44
CA PHE A 57 -6.18 -1.93 7.57
C PHE A 57 -6.63 -2.03 9.02
N VAL A 58 -5.73 -2.40 9.95
CA VAL A 58 -6.05 -2.44 11.39
C VAL A 58 -6.44 -1.05 11.90
N TRP A 59 -5.73 0.00 11.47
CA TRP A 59 -6.03 1.38 11.87
C TRP A 59 -7.40 1.86 11.37
N SER A 60 -7.82 1.39 10.20
CA SER A 60 -9.12 1.74 9.61
C SER A 60 -10.30 1.31 10.47
N PHE A 61 -10.16 0.28 11.32
CA PHE A 61 -11.23 -0.12 12.23
C PHE A 61 -11.53 0.90 13.32
N PHE A 62 -10.56 1.76 13.66
CA PHE A 62 -10.69 2.82 14.67
C PHE A 62 -11.28 4.14 14.12
N VAL A 63 -11.52 4.22 12.81
CA VAL A 63 -12.18 5.39 12.19
C VAL A 63 -13.67 5.40 12.54
N LYS A 64 -14.17 6.54 13.04
CA LYS A 64 -15.57 6.67 13.48
C LYS A 64 -16.52 6.90 12.30
N VAL A 65 -16.04 7.57 11.24
CA VAL A 65 -16.84 7.84 10.04
C VAL A 65 -17.01 6.56 9.23
N LYS A 66 -18.23 5.99 9.25
CA LYS A 66 -18.57 4.72 8.59
C LYS A 66 -18.19 4.70 7.10
N SER A 67 -18.48 5.77 6.36
CA SER A 67 -18.18 5.87 4.92
C SER A 67 -16.68 5.75 4.65
N MET A 68 -15.88 6.53 5.39
CA MET A 68 -14.42 6.53 5.25
C MET A 68 -13.82 5.19 5.70
N LYS A 69 -14.32 4.62 6.79
CA LYS A 69 -13.91 3.29 7.28
C LYS A 69 -14.05 2.21 6.21
N TRP A 70 -15.23 2.05 5.62
CA TRP A 70 -15.45 1.02 4.59
C TRP A 70 -14.63 1.27 3.33
N PHE A 71 -14.50 2.53 2.91
CA PHE A 71 -13.68 2.89 1.77
C PHE A 71 -12.20 2.55 1.98
N THR A 72 -11.62 2.92 3.13
CA THR A 72 -10.22 2.63 3.45
C THR A 72 -10.00 1.14 3.65
N VAL A 73 -10.91 0.42 4.29
CA VAL A 73 -10.85 -1.05 4.42
C VAL A 73 -10.84 -1.72 3.04
N PHE A 74 -11.78 -1.33 2.16
CA PHE A 74 -11.88 -1.89 0.81
C PHE A 74 -10.60 -1.63 -0.01
N LEU A 75 -10.10 -0.39 0.02
CA LEU A 75 -8.85 -0.03 -0.67
C LEU A 75 -7.66 -0.84 -0.15
N ASN A 76 -7.51 -0.98 1.16
CA ASN A 76 -6.40 -1.76 1.74
C ASN A 76 -6.45 -3.23 1.31
N VAL A 77 -7.63 -3.87 1.34
CA VAL A 77 -7.78 -5.26 0.91
C VAL A 77 -7.47 -5.42 -0.58
N LEU A 78 -7.98 -4.51 -1.41
CA LEU A 78 -7.75 -4.54 -2.85
C LEU A 78 -6.25 -4.34 -3.17
N CYS A 79 -5.63 -3.33 -2.57
CA CYS A 79 -4.22 -3.03 -2.78
C CYS A 79 -3.33 -4.17 -2.29
N LEU A 80 -3.58 -4.69 -1.07
CA LEU A 80 -2.85 -5.83 -0.52
C LEU A 80 -2.98 -7.06 -1.42
N GLY A 81 -4.18 -7.38 -1.91
CA GLY A 81 -4.37 -8.49 -2.85
C GLY A 81 -3.54 -8.35 -4.13
N VAL A 82 -3.49 -7.15 -4.71
CA VAL A 82 -2.69 -6.86 -5.90
C VAL A 82 -1.19 -6.92 -5.60
N THR A 83 -0.72 -6.25 -4.54
CA THR A 83 0.72 -6.20 -4.21
C THR A 83 1.25 -7.54 -3.75
N THR A 84 0.50 -8.32 -2.98
CA THR A 84 0.86 -9.69 -2.62
C THR A 84 0.93 -10.61 -3.85
N THR A 85 0.03 -10.45 -4.82
CA THR A 85 0.10 -11.22 -6.08
C THR A 85 1.35 -10.88 -6.88
N LEU A 86 1.71 -9.60 -6.96
CA LEU A 86 2.95 -9.15 -7.61
C LEU A 86 4.20 -9.65 -6.88
N LEU A 87 4.19 -9.59 -5.55
CA LEU A 87 5.27 -10.12 -4.70
C LEU A 87 5.45 -11.62 -4.95
N PHE A 88 4.35 -12.38 -5.04
CA PHE A 88 4.39 -13.80 -5.37
C PHE A 88 5.02 -14.06 -6.74
N PHE A 89 4.66 -13.29 -7.77
CA PHE A 89 5.30 -13.41 -9.08
C PHE A 89 6.78 -13.04 -9.07
N LEU A 90 7.18 -12.02 -8.29
CA LEU A 90 8.59 -11.66 -8.13
C LEU A 90 9.39 -12.77 -7.45
N LEU A 91 8.84 -13.36 -6.39
CA LEU A 91 9.46 -14.50 -5.70
C LEU A 91 9.57 -15.72 -6.62
N LEU A 92 8.53 -16.01 -7.40
CA LEU A 92 8.59 -17.05 -8.44
C LEU A 92 9.66 -16.74 -9.48
N ALA A 93 9.76 -15.49 -9.95
CA ALA A 93 10.79 -15.10 -10.92
C ALA A 93 12.20 -15.32 -10.37
N VAL A 94 12.45 -14.99 -9.10
CA VAL A 94 13.73 -15.26 -8.41
C VAL A 94 13.97 -16.76 -8.24
N GLY A 95 12.95 -17.54 -7.91
CA GLY A 95 13.08 -19.00 -7.79
C GLY A 95 13.40 -19.68 -9.12
N LEU A 96 12.82 -19.18 -10.22
CA LEU A 96 13.04 -19.69 -11.58
C LEU A 96 14.34 -19.20 -12.20
N SER A 97 14.89 -18.05 -11.78
CA SER A 97 16.16 -17.52 -12.32
C SER A 97 17.38 -18.35 -11.92
N GLY A 98 17.23 -19.35 -11.05
CA GLY A 98 18.33 -20.15 -10.51
C GLY A 98 19.14 -19.40 -9.45
N PRO A 99 20.08 -20.09 -8.77
CA PRO A 99 20.99 -19.43 -7.84
C PRO A 99 21.87 -18.44 -8.62
N ASN A 100 21.74 -17.15 -8.30
CA ASN A 100 22.69 -16.12 -8.73
C ASN A 100 23.99 -16.23 -7.95
#